data_AF-A0A929DNJ5-F1
#
_entry.id   AF-A0A929DNJ5-F1
#
_cell.length_a   1.000
_cell.length_b   1.000
_cell.length_c   1.000
_cell.angle_alpha   90.00
_cell.angle_beta   90.00
_cell.angle_gamma   90.00
#
_symmetry.space_group_name_H-M   'P 1'
#
loop_
_entity.id
_entity.type
_entity.pdbx_description
1 polymer ?
#
loop_
_entity_poly.entity_id
_entity_poly.type
_entity_poly.pdbx_seq_one_letter_code
_entity_poly.pdbx_strand_id
1 'polypeptide(L)'
;MKKRILGLAIAVAVVISLVASGTWALFTDTETSTDNTFSAGTIDIAIDGDNPWSAPFTIEDAKPCETWYVEYDITNVGTNPCVVWKHLTDFVTGGGTPAYPVGSATCSSEPEWQVDPNDSINDIDAWILYDLSSEIIDPTTGGTTDQWHQTLFNENVLISDLASVSVPLGSIPPGGKMHVIQSYHLDAATGNEYQGDTLTFTVEFLAQQMPGTQLVLENKDESQNWLVLFGDGTAGYLDYNTVGSTFDYTFSAIGLQNTTDYSLIYYADPWAGNNPGALIATFTTDGSGAIVSTSGSQDLAIDLPTSPDDNLALGAKIWLVPSSDYSTTTPGASGQMTAWNSGDYLFETYLIWHNDLDTP
;
A
#
# COMPACT_ATOMS: atom_id res chain seq x y z
N MET A 1 -22.97 5.82 -4.57
CA MET A 1 -22.41 5.35 -3.30
C MET A 1 -23.11 4.06 -2.88
N LYS A 2 -22.49 2.88 -3.07
CA LYS A 2 -22.92 1.56 -2.54
C LYS A 2 -22.11 0.37 -3.08
N LYS A 3 -21.51 0.46 -4.28
CA LYS A 3 -20.68 -0.63 -4.85
C LYS A 3 -19.19 -0.51 -4.50
N ARG A 4 -18.64 0.70 -4.56
CA ARG A 4 -17.24 1.00 -4.17
C ARG A 4 -16.99 0.82 -2.66
N ILE A 5 -17.92 1.30 -1.83
CA ILE A 5 -17.90 1.17 -0.36
C ILE A 5 -17.89 -0.31 0.08
N LEU A 6 -18.63 -1.17 -0.62
CA LEU A 6 -18.67 -2.60 -0.29
C LEU A 6 -17.42 -3.33 -0.82
N GLY A 7 -16.88 -2.92 -1.97
CA GLY A 7 -15.62 -3.45 -2.51
C GLY A 7 -14.42 -3.15 -1.62
N LEU A 8 -14.27 -1.90 -1.18
CA LEU A 8 -13.19 -1.48 -0.28
C LEU A 8 -13.34 -2.15 1.10
N ALA A 9 -14.55 -2.16 1.68
CA ALA A 9 -14.79 -2.83 2.96
C ALA A 9 -14.67 -4.35 2.90
N ILE A 10 -14.93 -5.01 1.76
CA ILE A 10 -14.70 -6.45 1.58
C ILE A 10 -13.22 -6.74 1.37
N ALA A 11 -12.50 -5.95 0.56
CA ALA A 11 -11.04 -6.07 0.44
C ALA A 11 -10.37 -5.88 1.80
N VAL A 12 -10.77 -4.85 2.57
CA VAL A 12 -10.27 -4.56 3.92
C VAL A 12 -10.72 -5.61 4.96
N ALA A 13 -11.97 -6.09 4.92
CA ALA A 13 -12.41 -7.15 5.82
C ALA A 13 -11.77 -8.50 5.50
N VAL A 14 -11.42 -8.78 4.24
CA VAL A 14 -10.63 -9.95 3.84
C VAL A 14 -9.19 -9.81 4.35
N VAL A 15 -8.59 -8.62 4.19
CA VAL A 15 -7.26 -8.31 4.77
C VAL A 15 -7.27 -8.50 6.29
N ILE A 16 -8.28 -8.01 7.02
CA ILE A 16 -8.37 -8.13 8.50
C ILE A 16 -8.79 -9.54 8.97
N SER A 17 -9.72 -10.21 8.28
CA SER A 17 -10.23 -11.53 8.70
C SER A 17 -9.28 -12.68 8.38
N LEU A 18 -8.37 -12.52 7.41
CA LEU A 18 -7.35 -13.52 7.07
C LEU A 18 -6.07 -13.41 7.90
N VAL A 19 -5.80 -12.28 8.57
CA VAL A 19 -4.75 -12.19 9.61
C VAL A 19 -4.96 -13.25 10.72
N ALA A 20 -6.19 -13.72 10.91
CA ALA A 20 -6.52 -14.72 11.91
C ALA A 20 -6.12 -16.17 11.54
N SER A 21 -5.67 -16.45 10.31
CA SER A 21 -5.33 -17.82 9.88
C SER A 21 -4.07 -17.91 9.03
N GLY A 22 -2.90 -17.72 9.63
CA GLY A 22 -1.63 -18.17 9.07
C GLY A 22 -0.49 -17.18 9.30
N THR A 23 0.52 -17.60 10.07
CA THR A 23 1.81 -16.91 10.31
C THR A 23 1.73 -15.50 10.91
N TRP A 24 1.94 -15.42 12.22
CA TRP A 24 2.18 -14.16 12.93
C TRP A 24 3.56 -13.64 12.55
N ALA A 25 3.68 -12.34 12.27
CA ALA A 25 4.98 -11.69 12.11
C ALA A 25 5.86 -11.95 13.35
N LEU A 26 7.12 -12.35 13.15
CA LEU A 26 8.02 -12.65 14.26
C LEU A 26 8.49 -11.38 14.98
N PHE A 27 8.56 -10.25 14.25
CA PHE A 27 8.88 -8.92 14.76
C PHE A 27 8.00 -7.84 14.10
N THR A 28 7.52 -6.89 14.90
CA THR A 28 6.87 -5.63 14.49
C THR A 28 7.46 -4.53 15.34
N ASP A 29 7.68 -3.34 14.80
CA ASP A 29 8.16 -2.22 15.61
C ASP A 29 7.10 -1.12 15.76
N THR A 30 7.02 -0.58 16.97
CA THR A 30 6.22 0.57 17.38
C THR A 30 6.97 1.19 18.56
N GLU A 31 7.45 2.40 18.36
CA GLU A 31 8.52 2.96 19.18
C GLU A 31 8.17 3.16 20.68
N THR A 32 8.88 2.50 21.63
CA THR A 32 9.28 2.92 23.02
C THR A 32 10.11 1.82 23.78
N SER A 33 11.18 2.17 24.55
CA SER A 33 12.27 1.29 25.11
C SER A 33 12.17 0.95 26.65
N THR A 34 12.76 -0.07 27.33
CA THR A 34 14.16 -0.63 27.34
C THR A 34 14.36 -2.06 27.95
N ASP A 35 15.48 -2.71 27.55
CA ASP A 35 16.35 -3.78 28.13
C ASP A 35 15.97 -5.29 28.13
N ASN A 36 16.45 -6.07 27.14
CA ASN A 36 17.05 -7.45 27.25
C ASN A 36 17.65 -7.95 25.89
N THR A 37 18.59 -8.92 25.91
CA THR A 37 19.36 -9.40 24.71
C THR A 37 19.26 -10.90 24.39
N PHE A 38 18.93 -11.22 23.12
CA PHE A 38 19.32 -12.36 22.25
C PHE A 38 19.33 -11.81 20.79
N SER A 39 20.30 -12.16 19.91
CA SER A 39 20.52 -11.43 18.64
C SER A 39 19.78 -12.02 17.43
N ALA A 40 18.55 -11.56 17.21
CA ALA A 40 17.88 -11.52 15.91
C ALA A 40 18.11 -10.15 15.25
N GLY A 41 17.94 -10.01 13.93
CA GLY A 41 17.97 -8.71 13.26
C GLY A 41 16.82 -7.79 13.70
N THR A 42 16.96 -6.47 13.54
CA THR A 42 15.95 -5.47 13.95
C THR A 42 15.12 -4.99 12.75
N ILE A 43 13.90 -4.52 13.03
CA ILE A 43 13.14 -3.59 12.19
C ILE A 43 13.06 -2.33 13.00
N ASP A 44 13.35 -1.20 12.36
CA ASP A 44 13.43 0.10 12.99
C ASP A 44 13.32 1.16 11.88
N ILE A 45 12.44 2.15 12.03
CA ILE A 45 12.21 3.20 11.02
C ILE A 45 12.38 4.61 11.61
N ALA A 46 13.00 5.50 10.83
CA ALA A 46 13.07 6.93 11.16
C ALA A 46 12.21 7.73 10.18
N ILE A 47 11.47 8.73 10.68
CA ILE A 47 10.64 9.65 9.88
C ILE A 47 11.30 11.03 9.93
N ASP A 48 11.68 11.56 8.76
CA ASP A 48 12.38 12.85 8.62
C ASP A 48 13.66 12.95 9.47
N GLY A 49 14.26 11.81 9.80
CA GLY A 49 15.46 11.70 10.63
C GLY A 49 15.22 11.56 12.13
N ASP A 50 13.97 11.62 12.60
CA ASP A 50 13.60 11.40 13.99
C ASP A 50 13.17 9.95 14.25
N ASN A 51 13.56 9.43 15.43
CA ASN A 51 13.25 8.08 15.90
C ASN A 51 13.38 7.99 17.45
N PRO A 52 12.28 7.87 18.22
CA PRO A 52 10.88 7.92 17.78
C PRO A 52 10.49 9.27 17.18
N TRP A 53 9.67 9.23 16.14
CA TRP A 53 9.02 10.42 15.60
C TRP A 53 7.69 10.69 16.30
N SER A 54 7.45 11.95 16.65
CA SER A 54 6.17 12.42 17.19
C SER A 54 6.01 13.90 16.83
N ALA A 55 5.33 14.18 15.72
CA ALA A 55 5.01 15.54 15.31
C ALA A 55 3.54 15.63 14.86
N PRO A 56 2.77 16.61 15.38
CA PRO A 56 1.48 16.93 14.78
C PRO A 56 1.71 17.71 13.49
N PHE A 57 0.86 17.50 12.50
CA PHE A 57 0.65 18.49 11.44
C PHE A 57 -0.71 19.15 11.64
N THR A 58 -0.83 20.41 11.26
CA THR A 58 -2.07 21.18 11.41
C THR A 58 -2.34 21.89 10.10
N ILE A 59 -3.54 21.69 9.57
CA ILE A 59 -4.08 22.46 8.46
C ILE A 59 -5.00 23.51 9.07
N GLU A 60 -4.68 24.79 8.86
CA GLU A 60 -5.46 25.93 9.36
C GLU A 60 -6.06 26.71 8.17
N ASP A 61 -7.25 27.29 8.36
CA ASP A 61 -7.91 28.17 7.38
C ASP A 61 -8.14 27.54 6.00
N ALA A 62 -8.65 26.30 6.00
CA ALA A 62 -8.89 25.54 4.79
C ALA A 62 -9.99 26.13 3.91
N LYS A 63 -9.67 26.46 2.64
CA LYS A 63 -10.64 27.01 1.69
C LYS A 63 -11.02 26.01 0.61
N PRO A 64 -12.24 26.11 0.03
CA PRO A 64 -12.58 25.33 -1.15
C PRO A 64 -11.54 25.55 -2.25
N CYS A 65 -11.16 24.45 -2.93
CA CYS A 65 -10.09 24.39 -3.93
C CYS A 65 -8.66 24.56 -3.40
N GLU A 66 -8.44 24.62 -2.09
CA GLU A 66 -7.11 24.68 -1.51
C GLU A 66 -6.55 23.26 -1.28
N THR A 67 -5.28 23.07 -1.63
CA THR A 67 -4.56 21.80 -1.50
C THR A 67 -3.38 21.99 -0.57
N TRP A 68 -3.26 21.12 0.45
CA TRP A 68 -2.10 21.06 1.33
C TRP A 68 -1.28 19.82 1.02
N TYR A 69 0.01 20.01 0.81
CA TYR A 69 0.97 18.93 0.61
C TYR A 69 1.70 18.65 1.92
N VAL A 70 1.83 17.37 2.24
CA VAL A 70 2.64 16.86 3.35
C VAL A 70 3.50 15.74 2.79
N GLU A 71 4.78 15.77 3.11
CA GLU A 71 5.76 14.78 2.65
C GLU A 71 6.45 14.15 3.85
N TYR A 72 6.83 12.88 3.74
CA TYR A 72 7.62 12.18 4.75
C TYR A 72 8.74 11.38 4.10
N ASP A 73 9.94 11.44 4.69
CA ASP A 73 11.05 10.55 4.36
C ASP A 73 11.16 9.44 5.41
N ILE A 74 10.77 8.22 5.04
CA ILE A 74 10.83 7.02 5.88
C ILE A 74 12.12 6.27 5.56
N THR A 75 12.99 6.07 6.54
CA THR A 75 14.25 5.31 6.37
C THR A 75 14.19 4.02 7.17
N ASN A 76 14.51 2.88 6.54
CA ASN A 76 14.71 1.62 7.26
C ASN A 76 16.12 1.60 7.86
N VAL A 77 16.20 1.85 9.17
CA VAL A 77 17.46 1.82 9.94
C VAL A 77 17.70 0.45 10.60
N GLY A 78 16.75 -0.46 10.45
CA GLY A 78 16.88 -1.86 10.83
C GLY A 78 17.79 -2.66 9.89
N THR A 79 17.94 -3.95 10.19
CA THR A 79 18.79 -4.87 9.43
C THR A 79 18.02 -5.80 8.51
N ASN A 80 16.68 -5.82 8.62
CA ASN A 80 15.79 -6.63 7.78
C ASN A 80 14.92 -5.75 6.89
N PRO A 81 14.53 -6.21 5.70
CA PRO A 81 13.50 -5.54 4.91
C PRO A 81 12.17 -5.51 5.68
N CYS A 82 11.39 -4.45 5.48
CA CYS A 82 10.10 -4.26 6.13
C CYS A 82 9.05 -3.75 5.14
N VAL A 83 7.78 -4.06 5.37
CA VAL A 83 6.63 -3.43 4.70
C VAL A 83 6.13 -2.30 5.60
N VAL A 84 5.99 -1.10 5.03
CA VAL A 84 5.46 0.06 5.74
C VAL A 84 3.99 0.23 5.43
N TRP A 85 3.19 0.33 6.48
CA TRP A 85 1.77 0.59 6.43
C TRP A 85 1.49 1.96 7.01
N LYS A 86 0.56 2.69 6.40
CA LYS A 86 0.02 3.93 6.95
C LYS A 86 -1.38 3.69 7.47
N HIS A 87 -1.68 4.26 8.64
CA HIS A 87 -2.98 4.17 9.27
C HIS A 87 -3.41 5.56 9.76
N LEU A 88 -4.66 5.92 9.53
CA LEU A 88 -5.26 7.17 10.02
C LEU A 88 -6.30 6.83 11.09
N THR A 89 -6.15 7.36 12.30
CA THR A 89 -7.03 7.07 13.44
C THR A 89 -7.50 8.32 14.16
N ASP A 90 -8.35 8.14 15.18
CA ASP A 90 -8.75 9.20 16.11
C ASP A 90 -9.33 10.45 15.45
N PHE A 91 -10.14 10.24 14.41
CA PHE A 91 -10.85 11.31 13.73
C PHE A 91 -11.80 11.99 14.70
N VAL A 92 -11.59 13.29 14.89
CA VAL A 92 -12.47 14.16 15.68
C VAL A 92 -12.73 15.42 14.87
N THR A 93 -14.01 15.65 14.57
CA THR A 93 -14.48 16.85 13.92
C THR A 93 -15.23 17.77 14.88
N GLY A 94 -15.38 19.05 14.51
CA GLY A 94 -16.21 20.02 15.24
C GLY A 94 -16.19 21.41 14.63
N GLY A 95 -17.16 22.26 15.00
CA GLY A 95 -17.45 23.56 14.35
C GLY A 95 -16.50 24.70 14.70
N GLY A 96 -15.27 24.35 15.09
CA GLY A 96 -14.26 25.32 15.46
C GLY A 96 -14.58 26.10 16.73
N THR A 97 -14.01 27.31 16.85
CA THR A 97 -14.20 28.17 18.01
C THR A 97 -15.38 29.11 17.78
N PRO A 98 -16.47 29.04 18.57
CA PRO A 98 -17.63 29.89 18.36
C PRO A 98 -17.32 31.38 18.52
N ALA A 99 -17.67 32.18 17.51
CA ALA A 99 -17.52 33.64 17.50
C ALA A 99 -18.81 34.37 17.08
N TYR A 100 -19.78 33.67 16.48
CA TYR A 100 -21.02 34.25 15.94
C TYR A 100 -22.27 33.49 16.39
N PRO A 101 -23.41 34.18 16.61
CA PRO A 101 -23.57 35.64 16.57
C PRO A 101 -22.98 36.30 17.83
N VAL A 102 -22.56 37.56 17.69
CA VAL A 102 -21.94 38.32 18.80
C VAL A 102 -22.89 38.41 20.00
N GLY A 103 -22.43 37.93 21.16
CA GLY A 103 -23.18 37.94 22.41
C GLY A 103 -23.97 36.65 22.71
N SER A 104 -24.06 35.72 21.74
CA SER A 104 -24.62 34.39 21.93
C SER A 104 -24.00 33.42 20.92
N ALA A 105 -22.66 33.35 20.90
CA ALA A 105 -21.92 32.64 19.87
C ALA A 105 -22.20 31.14 19.90
N THR A 106 -22.53 30.59 18.73
CA THR A 106 -22.78 29.17 18.47
C THR A 106 -21.88 28.63 17.36
N CYS A 107 -21.59 29.44 16.34
CA CYS A 107 -20.82 29.09 15.15
C CYS A 107 -19.50 29.87 15.09
N SER A 108 -18.53 29.40 14.31
CA SER A 108 -17.23 30.07 14.16
C SER A 108 -17.30 31.34 13.30
N SER A 109 -18.24 31.40 12.34
CA SER A 109 -18.36 32.50 11.38
C SER A 109 -19.80 32.94 11.10
N GLU A 110 -19.98 34.17 10.59
CA GLU A 110 -21.32 34.65 10.17
C GLU A 110 -21.91 33.82 9.01
N PRO A 111 -21.15 33.46 7.95
CA PRO A 111 -21.70 32.64 6.86
C PRO A 111 -22.16 31.26 7.31
N GLU A 112 -21.41 30.59 8.19
CA GLU A 112 -21.76 29.32 8.81
C GLU A 112 -23.05 29.46 9.61
N TRP A 113 -23.14 30.45 10.52
CA TRP A 113 -24.35 30.70 11.31
C TRP A 113 -25.61 30.95 10.47
N GLN A 114 -25.48 31.57 9.29
CA GLN A 114 -26.62 31.82 8.41
C GLN A 114 -27.23 30.54 7.83
N VAL A 115 -26.43 29.49 7.66
CA VAL A 115 -26.85 28.22 7.03
C VAL A 115 -27.01 27.08 8.05
N ASP A 116 -26.24 27.10 9.14
CA ASP A 116 -26.30 26.16 10.25
C ASP A 116 -26.21 26.89 11.62
N PRO A 117 -27.28 27.60 12.04
CA PRO A 117 -27.24 28.46 13.22
C PRO A 117 -27.00 27.75 14.56
N ASN A 118 -27.13 26.42 14.57
CA ASN A 118 -26.99 25.60 15.78
C ASN A 118 -25.68 24.81 15.82
N ASP A 119 -24.76 25.00 14.85
CA ASP A 119 -23.50 24.26 14.76
C ASP A 119 -23.72 22.73 14.85
N SER A 120 -24.58 22.24 13.95
CA SER A 120 -25.07 20.86 13.92
C SER A 120 -24.54 20.02 12.75
N ILE A 121 -23.90 20.66 11.77
CA ILE A 121 -23.22 20.07 10.61
C ILE A 121 -21.73 20.29 10.84
N ASN A 122 -21.00 19.20 11.07
CA ASN A 122 -19.61 19.23 11.54
C ASN A 122 -18.80 18.06 10.96
N ASP A 123 -19.17 17.61 9.77
CA ASP A 123 -18.61 16.44 9.08
C ASP A 123 -17.72 16.86 7.89
N ILE A 124 -16.84 17.86 8.11
CA ILE A 124 -15.89 18.35 7.10
C ILE A 124 -14.98 17.25 6.54
N ASP A 125 -14.73 16.19 7.30
CA ASP A 125 -13.97 15.01 6.87
C ASP A 125 -14.60 14.28 5.67
N ALA A 126 -15.91 14.40 5.49
CA ALA A 126 -16.63 13.87 4.34
C ALA A 126 -16.44 14.69 3.04
N TRP A 127 -15.64 15.75 3.08
CA TRP A 127 -15.41 16.66 1.96
C TRP A 127 -13.94 16.90 1.61
N ILE A 128 -13.03 16.24 2.31
CA ILE A 128 -11.59 16.35 2.05
C ILE A 128 -11.20 15.17 1.15
N LEU A 129 -10.92 15.47 -0.12
CA LEU A 129 -10.30 14.55 -1.06
C LEU A 129 -8.84 14.33 -0.68
N TYR A 130 -8.35 13.12 -0.93
CA TYR A 130 -7.05 12.69 -0.45
C TYR A 130 -6.22 12.03 -1.54
N ASP A 131 -4.94 12.43 -1.61
CA ASP A 131 -3.93 11.86 -2.47
C ASP A 131 -2.85 11.19 -1.65
N LEU A 132 -2.29 10.11 -2.18
CA LEU A 132 -1.17 9.40 -1.58
C LEU A 132 -0.37 8.69 -2.65
N SER A 133 0.93 8.95 -2.69
CA SER A 133 1.89 8.18 -3.46
C SER A 133 3.10 7.85 -2.59
N SER A 134 3.84 6.84 -3.03
CA SER A 134 5.04 6.35 -2.36
C SER A 134 6.09 6.01 -3.39
N GLU A 135 7.31 6.43 -3.12
CA GLU A 135 8.47 6.24 -3.98
C GLU A 135 9.58 5.58 -3.15
N ILE A 136 10.09 4.43 -3.60
CA ILE A 136 11.20 3.75 -2.93
C ILE A 136 12.49 4.12 -3.67
N ILE A 137 13.46 4.55 -2.87
CA ILE A 137 14.76 4.99 -3.36
C ILE A 137 15.80 3.93 -3.01
N ASP A 138 16.53 3.49 -4.05
CA ASP A 138 17.59 2.51 -3.94
C ASP A 138 18.76 3.04 -3.08
N PRO A 139 19.15 2.33 -1.99
CA PRO A 139 20.26 2.75 -1.13
C PRO A 139 21.60 2.85 -1.87
N THR A 140 21.76 2.16 -3.01
CA THR A 140 23.00 2.11 -3.79
C THR A 140 23.16 3.30 -4.75
N THR A 141 22.07 3.97 -5.12
CA THR A 141 22.09 5.10 -6.08
C THR A 141 22.35 6.45 -5.44
N GLY A 142 22.44 6.52 -4.11
CA GLY A 142 22.69 7.77 -3.39
C GLY A 142 21.50 8.73 -3.35
N GLY A 143 20.28 8.23 -3.59
CA GLY A 143 19.06 8.99 -3.29
C GLY A 143 18.41 9.76 -4.45
N THR A 144 18.83 9.55 -5.71
CA THR A 144 18.52 10.51 -6.80
C THR A 144 17.60 9.99 -7.91
N THR A 145 17.14 8.74 -7.87
CA THR A 145 16.22 8.18 -8.87
C THR A 145 15.24 7.22 -8.23
N ASP A 146 13.95 7.45 -8.44
CA ASP A 146 12.88 6.53 -8.05
C ASP A 146 13.00 5.26 -8.91
N GLN A 147 13.24 4.13 -8.27
CA GLN A 147 13.32 2.85 -8.98
C GLN A 147 12.04 2.03 -8.87
N TRP A 148 11.25 2.28 -7.83
CA TRP A 148 9.90 1.75 -7.70
C TRP A 148 8.98 2.82 -7.10
N HIS A 149 7.81 3.01 -7.68
CA HIS A 149 6.81 3.95 -7.18
C HIS A 149 5.40 3.47 -7.47
N GLN A 150 4.44 3.99 -6.73
CA GLN A 150 3.02 3.83 -7.03
C GLN A 150 2.21 5.00 -6.50
N THR A 151 1.07 5.22 -7.14
CA THR A 151 0.03 6.11 -6.63
C THR A 151 -1.04 5.25 -5.98
N LEU A 152 -1.34 5.48 -4.70
CA LEU A 152 -2.33 4.72 -3.94
C LEU A 152 -3.70 5.38 -4.04
N PHE A 153 -3.73 6.72 -3.96
CA PHE A 153 -4.94 7.53 -4.10
C PHE A 153 -4.62 8.79 -4.92
N ASN A 154 -5.59 9.24 -5.72
CA ASN A 154 -5.48 10.40 -6.61
C ASN A 154 -6.85 11.07 -6.76
N GLU A 155 -7.22 11.86 -5.75
CA GLU A 155 -8.48 12.59 -5.59
C GLU A 155 -9.72 11.70 -5.76
N ASN A 156 -9.56 10.39 -5.50
CA ASN A 156 -10.57 9.37 -5.75
C ASN A 156 -11.19 8.79 -4.47
N VAL A 157 -10.68 9.20 -3.30
CA VAL A 157 -11.16 8.81 -1.97
C VAL A 157 -11.31 10.05 -1.09
N LEU A 158 -12.25 9.99 -0.15
CA LEU A 158 -12.35 10.97 0.93
C LEU A 158 -11.48 10.53 2.10
N ILE A 159 -10.94 11.47 2.87
CA ILE A 159 -10.15 11.14 4.05
C ILE A 159 -10.98 10.34 5.08
N SER A 160 -12.29 10.59 5.17
CA SER A 160 -13.22 9.83 6.01
C SER A 160 -13.30 8.35 5.61
N ASP A 161 -13.09 8.02 4.32
CA ASP A 161 -13.07 6.64 3.84
C ASP A 161 -11.84 5.86 4.33
N LEU A 162 -10.79 6.58 4.76
CA LEU A 162 -9.54 6.01 5.25
C LEU A 162 -9.48 5.91 6.78
N ALA A 163 -10.52 6.36 7.48
CA ALA A 163 -10.59 6.24 8.92
C ALA A 163 -10.51 4.77 9.35
N SER A 164 -9.49 4.43 10.13
CA SER A 164 -9.18 3.07 10.57
C SER A 164 -8.84 2.07 9.45
N VAL A 165 -8.38 2.57 8.29
CA VAL A 165 -7.91 1.73 7.17
C VAL A 165 -6.39 1.74 7.13
N SER A 166 -5.79 0.56 7.14
CA SER A 166 -4.34 0.38 6.92
C SER A 166 -4.04 0.28 5.43
N VAL A 167 -3.16 1.15 4.95
CA VAL A 167 -2.78 1.26 3.54
C VAL A 167 -1.32 0.82 3.40
N PRO A 168 -1.00 -0.20 2.56
CA PRO A 168 0.38 -0.61 2.34
C PRO A 168 1.07 0.41 1.46
N LEU A 169 2.10 1.08 1.96
CA LEU A 169 2.86 2.06 1.17
C LEU A 169 3.86 1.38 0.25
N GLY A 170 4.50 0.32 0.72
CA GLY A 170 5.58 -0.34 -0.01
C GLY A 170 6.49 -1.08 0.95
N SER A 171 7.53 -1.69 0.42
CA SER A 171 8.60 -2.31 1.22
C SER A 171 9.90 -1.53 1.12
N ILE A 172 10.68 -1.52 2.18
CA ILE A 172 11.95 -0.78 2.23
C ILE A 172 13.08 -1.79 2.54
N PRO A 173 14.08 -1.94 1.65
CA PRO A 173 15.27 -2.74 1.96
C PRO A 173 16.03 -2.16 3.17
N PRO A 174 16.88 -2.95 3.86
CA PRO A 174 17.78 -2.42 4.88
C PRO A 174 18.60 -1.23 4.36
N GLY A 175 18.56 -0.10 5.06
CA GLY A 175 19.23 1.14 4.65
C GLY A 175 18.56 1.91 3.51
N GLY A 176 17.48 1.38 2.93
CA GLY A 176 16.67 2.05 1.92
C GLY A 176 15.80 3.17 2.48
N LYS A 177 15.20 3.95 1.57
CA LYS A 177 14.29 5.04 1.90
C LYS A 177 13.01 4.97 1.10
N MET A 178 11.92 5.44 1.69
CA MET A 178 10.65 5.68 1.03
C MET A 178 10.29 7.14 1.21
N HIS A 179 10.04 7.82 0.10
CA HIS A 179 9.47 9.15 0.08
C HIS A 179 7.95 9.00 -0.08
N VAL A 180 7.19 9.55 0.86
CA VAL A 180 5.72 9.49 0.89
C VAL A 180 5.21 10.89 0.61
N ILE A 181 4.42 11.04 -0.46
CA ILE A 181 3.80 12.30 -0.83
C ILE A 181 2.29 12.16 -0.63
N GLN A 182 1.68 13.13 0.04
CA GLN A 182 0.25 13.15 0.22
C GLN A 182 -0.30 14.56 0.13
N SER A 183 -1.54 14.67 -0.34
CA SER A 183 -2.28 15.93 -0.31
C SER A 183 -3.68 15.78 0.25
N TYR A 184 -4.14 16.87 0.86
CA TYR A 184 -5.50 17.05 1.34
C TYR A 184 -6.12 18.18 0.54
N HIS A 185 -7.28 17.93 -0.08
CA HIS A 185 -7.96 18.90 -0.92
C HIS A 185 -9.40 19.07 -0.45
N LEU A 186 -9.77 20.28 -0.02
CA LEU A 186 -11.16 20.56 0.35
C LEU A 186 -11.99 20.75 -0.92
N ASP A 187 -12.98 19.87 -1.12
CA ASP A 187 -13.79 19.81 -2.35
C ASP A 187 -14.42 21.18 -2.67
N ALA A 188 -14.35 21.59 -3.92
CA ALA A 188 -14.90 22.86 -4.42
C ALA A 188 -16.42 23.01 -4.21
N ALA A 189 -17.14 21.91 -3.99
CA ALA A 189 -18.57 21.88 -3.71
C ALA A 189 -18.91 22.10 -2.24
N THR A 190 -17.91 22.25 -1.36
CA THR A 190 -18.13 22.56 0.06
C THR A 190 -18.87 23.87 0.25
N GLY A 191 -19.91 23.81 1.10
CA GLY A 191 -20.79 24.94 1.39
C GLY A 191 -20.28 25.81 2.54
N ASN A 192 -21.06 26.85 2.85
CA ASN A 192 -20.73 27.77 3.94
C ASN A 192 -20.88 27.13 5.32
N GLU A 193 -21.62 26.03 5.42
CA GLU A 193 -21.88 25.28 6.65
C GLU A 193 -20.61 24.65 7.25
N TYR A 194 -19.53 24.48 6.47
CA TYR A 194 -18.25 23.94 6.94
C TYR A 194 -17.21 25.04 7.24
N GLN A 195 -17.58 26.32 7.16
CA GLN A 195 -16.62 27.41 7.34
C GLN A 195 -16.19 27.51 8.81
N GLY A 196 -14.95 27.10 9.07
CA GLY A 196 -14.32 27.11 10.39
C GLY A 196 -14.46 25.80 11.16
N ASP A 197 -15.10 24.80 10.55
CA ASP A 197 -15.01 23.41 10.99
C ASP A 197 -13.56 22.97 11.08
N THR A 198 -13.35 22.00 11.96
CA THR A 198 -12.06 21.41 12.28
C THR A 198 -12.14 19.91 12.09
N LEU A 199 -11.03 19.34 11.65
CA LEU A 199 -10.77 17.91 11.68
C LEU A 199 -9.40 17.70 12.32
N THR A 200 -9.34 16.79 13.29
CA THR A 200 -8.09 16.28 13.87
C THR A 200 -8.07 14.76 13.73
N PHE A 201 -6.89 14.18 13.51
CA PHE A 201 -6.67 12.75 13.43
C PHE A 201 -5.20 12.43 13.71
N THR A 202 -4.92 11.17 13.98
CA THR A 202 -3.58 10.61 14.18
C THR A 202 -3.11 9.95 12.89
N VAL A 203 -1.84 10.14 12.54
CA VAL A 203 -1.15 9.36 11.49
C VAL A 203 -0.21 8.38 12.18
N GLU A 204 -0.35 7.10 11.86
CA GLU A 204 0.53 6.04 12.33
C GLU A 204 1.23 5.39 11.14
N PHE A 205 2.54 5.17 11.26
CA PHE A 205 3.30 4.32 10.35
C PHE A 205 3.70 3.04 11.09
N LEU A 206 3.39 1.90 10.49
CA LEU A 206 3.72 0.59 11.04
C LEU A 206 4.67 -0.13 10.08
N ALA A 207 5.87 -0.44 10.55
CA ALA A 207 6.81 -1.30 9.85
C ALA A 207 6.65 -2.74 10.32
N GLN A 208 6.34 -3.65 9.40
CA GLN A 208 6.19 -5.06 9.67
C GLN A 208 7.28 -5.87 8.99
N GLN A 209 7.81 -6.87 9.70
CA GLN A 209 8.66 -7.86 9.06
C GLN A 209 7.85 -8.62 8.03
N MET A 210 8.52 -9.04 6.95
CA MET A 210 7.97 -10.05 6.06
C MET A 210 8.36 -11.45 6.57
N PRO A 211 7.54 -12.10 7.40
CA PRO A 211 7.55 -13.55 7.38
C PRO A 211 6.13 -14.02 7.12
N GLY A 212 5.89 -14.61 5.94
CA GLY A 212 4.57 -15.15 5.64
C GLY A 212 3.51 -14.10 5.30
N THR A 213 3.89 -12.85 5.00
CA THR A 213 2.94 -11.75 4.80
C THR A 213 2.19 -11.89 3.47
N GLN A 214 0.90 -11.59 3.51
CA GLN A 214 0.01 -11.50 2.36
C GLN A 214 0.43 -10.35 1.45
N LEU A 215 1.13 -10.65 0.35
CA LEU A 215 1.28 -9.72 -0.76
C LEU A 215 -0.07 -9.57 -1.46
N VAL A 216 -0.56 -8.35 -1.53
CA VAL A 216 -1.72 -8.01 -2.37
C VAL A 216 -1.18 -7.67 -3.76
N LEU A 217 -1.75 -8.29 -4.78
CA LEU A 217 -1.54 -7.93 -6.17
C LEU A 217 -2.79 -7.21 -6.67
N GLU A 218 -2.60 -6.08 -7.36
CA GLU A 218 -3.69 -5.22 -7.84
C GLU A 218 -3.49 -4.86 -9.30
N ASN A 219 -4.58 -4.61 -10.02
CA ASN A 219 -4.51 -3.92 -11.30
C ASN A 219 -4.13 -2.45 -11.06
N LYS A 220 -3.38 -1.88 -12.02
CA LYS A 220 -2.87 -0.50 -11.92
C LYS A 220 -3.17 0.27 -13.20
N ASP A 221 -3.49 1.55 -13.07
CA ASP A 221 -3.61 2.49 -14.20
C ASP A 221 -2.27 3.20 -14.44
N GLU A 222 -1.51 2.72 -15.43
CA GLU A 222 -0.25 3.31 -15.85
C GLU A 222 -0.39 4.76 -16.33
N SER A 223 -1.56 5.14 -16.89
CA SER A 223 -1.80 6.51 -17.37
C SER A 223 -1.94 7.52 -16.23
N GLN A 224 -2.17 7.03 -15.01
CA GLN A 224 -2.27 7.82 -13.79
C GLN A 224 -1.11 7.50 -12.83
N ASN A 225 0.10 7.34 -13.37
CA ASN A 225 1.31 7.11 -12.59
C ASN A 225 1.20 5.87 -11.68
N TRP A 226 0.85 4.73 -12.28
CA TRP A 226 0.68 3.45 -11.58
C TRP A 226 -0.34 3.52 -10.44
N LEU A 227 -1.49 4.15 -10.68
CA LEU A 227 -2.57 4.24 -9.71
C LEU A 227 -3.11 2.85 -9.39
N VAL A 228 -3.08 2.46 -8.12
CA VAL A 228 -3.67 1.20 -7.64
C VAL A 228 -5.19 1.32 -7.60
N LEU A 229 -5.90 0.37 -8.20
CA LEU A 229 -7.35 0.44 -8.39
C LEU A 229 -8.14 -0.27 -7.28
N PHE A 230 -7.85 0.07 -6.03
CA PHE A 230 -8.45 -0.57 -4.86
C PHE A 230 -9.99 -0.64 -4.90
N GLY A 231 -10.52 -1.80 -4.54
CA GLY A 231 -11.95 -1.99 -4.31
C GLY A 231 -12.82 -2.00 -5.57
N ASP A 232 -12.22 -2.14 -6.76
CA ASP A 232 -12.94 -2.35 -8.02
C ASP A 232 -13.44 -3.79 -8.20
N GLY A 233 -12.91 -4.73 -7.41
CA GLY A 233 -13.26 -6.15 -7.41
C GLY A 233 -12.22 -7.05 -8.08
N THR A 234 -11.06 -6.52 -8.47
CA THR A 234 -9.98 -7.23 -9.16
C THR A 234 -8.70 -7.20 -8.30
N ALA A 235 -8.35 -8.35 -7.71
CA ALA A 235 -7.20 -8.43 -6.81
C ALA A 235 -6.67 -9.88 -6.69
N GLY A 236 -5.41 -10.02 -6.31
CA GLY A 236 -4.72 -11.26 -6.00
C GLY A 236 -4.14 -11.22 -4.58
N TYR A 237 -4.08 -12.36 -3.92
CA TYR A 237 -3.59 -12.49 -2.56
C TYR A 237 -2.57 -13.64 -2.53
N LEU A 238 -1.33 -13.31 -2.16
CA LEU A 238 -0.22 -14.25 -2.11
C LEU A 238 0.37 -14.29 -0.70
N ASP A 239 0.18 -15.40 -0.01
CA ASP A 239 0.96 -15.74 1.18
C ASP A 239 2.15 -16.60 0.75
N TYR A 240 3.35 -16.34 1.27
CA TYR A 240 4.56 -17.06 0.87
C TYR A 240 5.61 -17.13 1.98
N ASN A 241 6.48 -18.14 1.97
CA ASN A 241 7.61 -18.19 2.89
C ASN A 241 8.75 -17.27 2.41
N THR A 242 9.36 -16.53 3.34
CA THR A 242 10.52 -15.66 3.02
C THR A 242 11.86 -16.38 3.07
N VAL A 243 11.89 -17.62 3.59
CA VAL A 243 13.09 -18.47 3.64
C VAL A 243 12.68 -19.93 3.46
N GLY A 244 13.39 -20.68 2.62
CA GLY A 244 13.20 -22.12 2.45
C GLY A 244 13.93 -22.64 1.21
N SER A 245 14.10 -23.95 1.07
CA SER A 245 14.62 -24.56 -0.17
C SER A 245 13.63 -24.50 -1.35
N THR A 246 12.42 -24.02 -1.09
CA THR A 246 11.33 -23.89 -2.05
C THR A 246 10.53 -22.63 -1.73
N PHE A 247 9.96 -22.03 -2.77
CA PHE A 247 8.94 -21.00 -2.67
C PHE A 247 7.58 -21.67 -2.40
N ASP A 248 7.25 -21.80 -1.13
CA ASP A 248 5.96 -22.25 -0.62
C ASP A 248 4.98 -21.08 -0.63
N TYR A 249 3.82 -21.27 -1.25
CA TYR A 249 2.84 -20.22 -1.42
C TYR A 249 1.41 -20.70 -1.20
N THR A 250 0.53 -19.77 -0.88
CA THR A 250 -0.92 -19.88 -1.02
C THR A 250 -1.42 -18.69 -1.81
N PHE A 251 -2.08 -18.95 -2.93
CA PHE A 251 -2.52 -17.91 -3.86
C PHE A 251 -4.03 -17.99 -4.13
N SER A 252 -4.69 -16.84 -4.16
CA SER A 252 -6.06 -16.67 -4.66
C SER A 252 -6.17 -15.37 -5.45
N ALA A 253 -7.18 -15.27 -6.32
CA ALA A 253 -7.47 -14.04 -7.05
C ALA A 253 -8.95 -13.94 -7.42
N ILE A 254 -9.41 -12.72 -7.68
CA ILE A 254 -10.77 -12.39 -8.11
C ILE A 254 -10.75 -11.31 -9.19
N GLY A 255 -11.85 -11.19 -9.94
CA GLY A 255 -12.04 -10.11 -10.91
C GLY A 255 -11.17 -10.22 -12.17
N LEU A 256 -10.68 -11.42 -12.47
CA LEU A 256 -9.89 -11.71 -13.67
C LEU A 256 -10.79 -12.12 -14.84
N GLN A 257 -10.22 -12.24 -16.04
CA GLN A 257 -10.93 -12.83 -17.19
C GLN A 257 -11.37 -14.28 -16.89
N ASN A 258 -12.60 -14.63 -17.23
CA ASN A 258 -13.19 -15.95 -16.95
C ASN A 258 -12.50 -17.06 -17.75
N THR A 259 -12.35 -18.26 -17.17
CA THR A 259 -11.85 -19.46 -17.88
C THR A 259 -10.57 -19.19 -18.66
N THR A 260 -9.64 -18.46 -18.05
CA THR A 260 -8.40 -17.98 -18.65
C THR A 260 -7.22 -18.47 -17.82
N ASP A 261 -6.16 -18.91 -18.49
CA ASP A 261 -4.94 -19.35 -17.85
C ASP A 261 -4.07 -18.15 -17.47
N TYR A 262 -3.57 -18.13 -16.23
CA TYR A 262 -2.68 -17.13 -15.70
C TYR A 262 -1.40 -17.77 -15.16
N SER A 263 -0.31 -17.00 -15.22
CA SER A 263 1.02 -17.33 -14.73
C SER A 263 1.39 -16.34 -13.62
N LEU A 264 1.70 -16.87 -12.43
CA LEU A 264 2.31 -16.12 -11.34
C LEU A 264 3.83 -16.16 -11.56
N ILE A 265 4.44 -15.00 -11.71
CA ILE A 265 5.83 -14.88 -12.14
C ILE A 265 6.64 -14.00 -11.19
N TYR A 266 7.91 -14.33 -11.07
CA TYR A 266 8.94 -13.37 -10.68
C TYR A 266 9.41 -12.64 -11.93
N TYR A 267 9.24 -11.32 -11.94
CA TYR A 267 9.68 -10.44 -13.02
C TYR A 267 10.99 -9.74 -12.61
N ALA A 268 12.10 -10.13 -13.22
CA ALA A 268 13.41 -9.53 -12.97
C ALA A 268 13.74 -8.45 -14.01
N ASP A 269 13.82 -7.19 -13.59
CA ASP A 269 14.06 -6.08 -14.51
C ASP A 269 15.44 -6.19 -15.19
N PRO A 270 15.61 -5.60 -16.39
CA PRO A 270 14.61 -4.84 -17.15
C PRO A 270 13.68 -5.74 -17.99
N TRP A 271 12.81 -5.11 -18.78
CA TRP A 271 12.05 -5.78 -19.84
C TRP A 271 12.94 -6.70 -20.69
N ALA A 272 12.59 -7.97 -20.90
CA ALA A 272 11.27 -8.58 -20.74
C ALA A 272 11.07 -9.36 -19.43
N GLY A 273 11.78 -9.02 -18.36
CA GLY A 273 11.62 -9.68 -17.06
C GLY A 273 12.48 -10.94 -16.92
N ASN A 274 13.58 -11.06 -17.65
CA ASN A 274 14.31 -12.32 -17.85
C ASN A 274 15.75 -12.31 -17.29
N ASN A 275 15.95 -11.65 -16.15
CA ASN A 275 17.28 -11.37 -15.58
C ASN A 275 17.58 -11.92 -14.18
N PRO A 276 17.43 -13.22 -13.87
CA PRO A 276 16.53 -14.22 -14.44
C PRO A 276 15.12 -14.05 -13.88
N GLY A 277 14.09 -13.94 -14.73
CA GLY A 277 12.71 -14.14 -14.29
C GLY A 277 12.43 -15.62 -14.05
N ALA A 278 11.31 -15.93 -13.39
CA ALA A 278 10.91 -17.31 -13.14
C ALA A 278 9.38 -17.49 -13.16
N LEU A 279 8.92 -18.62 -13.69
CA LEU A 279 7.53 -19.05 -13.50
C LEU A 279 7.38 -19.66 -12.10
N ILE A 280 6.57 -19.07 -11.24
CA ILE A 280 6.30 -19.60 -9.89
C ILE A 280 5.19 -20.65 -9.99
N ALA A 281 4.07 -20.30 -10.62
CA ALA A 281 2.89 -21.14 -10.69
C ALA A 281 1.99 -20.80 -11.87
N THR A 282 1.11 -21.72 -12.23
CA THR A 282 0.04 -21.51 -13.23
C THR A 282 -1.32 -21.79 -12.62
N PHE A 283 -2.30 -20.98 -12.99
CA PHE A 283 -3.69 -21.10 -12.54
C PHE A 283 -4.64 -20.97 -13.73
N THR A 284 -5.85 -21.49 -13.58
CA THR A 284 -6.96 -21.24 -14.51
C THR A 284 -8.10 -20.65 -13.72
N THR A 285 -8.60 -19.49 -14.14
CA THR A 285 -9.76 -18.87 -13.50
C THR A 285 -11.04 -19.68 -13.75
N ASP A 286 -11.97 -19.63 -12.82
CA ASP A 286 -13.28 -20.24 -12.99
C ASP A 286 -14.22 -19.38 -13.89
N GLY A 287 -15.49 -19.80 -13.99
CA GLY A 287 -16.50 -19.08 -14.77
C GLY A 287 -16.88 -17.70 -14.21
N SER A 288 -16.38 -17.32 -13.05
CA SER A 288 -16.56 -16.01 -12.42
C SER A 288 -15.29 -15.14 -12.45
N GLY A 289 -14.19 -15.64 -13.02
CA GLY A 289 -12.92 -14.91 -13.02
C GLY A 289 -12.15 -15.04 -11.72
N ALA A 290 -12.44 -16.09 -10.92
CA ALA A 290 -11.77 -16.32 -9.64
C ALA A 290 -10.74 -17.46 -9.73
N ILE A 291 -9.64 -17.31 -9.01
CA ILE A 291 -8.70 -18.38 -8.67
C ILE A 291 -8.98 -18.74 -7.21
N VAL A 292 -9.45 -19.97 -6.99
CA VAL A 292 -9.67 -20.50 -5.64
C VAL A 292 -8.34 -20.59 -4.91
N SER A 293 -8.35 -20.29 -3.61
CA SER A 293 -7.17 -20.43 -2.74
C SER A 293 -6.49 -21.79 -2.93
N THR A 294 -5.27 -21.73 -3.45
CA THR A 294 -4.48 -22.89 -3.85
C THR A 294 -3.07 -22.74 -3.29
N SER A 295 -2.65 -23.74 -2.52
CA SER A 295 -1.28 -23.80 -2.00
C SER A 295 -0.39 -24.64 -2.91
N GLY A 296 0.86 -24.21 -3.04
CA GLY A 296 1.89 -24.92 -3.80
C GLY A 296 3.27 -24.70 -3.20
N SER A 297 4.25 -25.37 -3.78
CA SER A 297 5.65 -25.28 -3.40
C SER A 297 6.47 -25.45 -4.66
N GLN A 298 7.31 -24.47 -4.97
CA GLN A 298 8.11 -24.47 -6.19
C GLN A 298 9.58 -24.22 -5.85
N ASP A 299 10.42 -25.17 -6.22
CA ASP A 299 11.88 -24.97 -6.24
C ASP A 299 12.22 -24.01 -7.38
N LEU A 300 12.66 -22.80 -7.04
CA LEU A 300 13.09 -21.78 -8.00
C LEU A 300 14.60 -21.85 -8.25
N ALA A 301 15.35 -22.49 -7.33
CA ALA A 301 16.80 -22.55 -7.31
C ALA A 301 17.49 -21.18 -7.40
N ILE A 302 16.80 -20.13 -6.94
CA ILE A 302 17.25 -18.73 -6.93
C ILE A 302 16.63 -18.00 -5.74
N ASP A 303 17.36 -17.05 -5.19
CA ASP A 303 16.79 -16.04 -4.31
C ASP A 303 15.86 -15.10 -5.09
N LEU A 304 14.94 -14.45 -4.38
CA LEU A 304 14.15 -13.35 -4.89
C LEU A 304 14.46 -12.10 -4.05
N PRO A 305 14.90 -10.99 -4.65
CA PRO A 305 15.40 -10.87 -6.02
C PRO A 305 16.76 -11.59 -6.18
N THR A 306 17.19 -11.78 -7.43
CA THR A 306 18.50 -12.36 -7.76
C THR A 306 19.15 -11.65 -8.96
N SER A 307 20.48 -11.62 -8.99
CA SER A 307 21.24 -10.97 -10.06
C SER A 307 21.07 -11.70 -11.40
N PRO A 308 20.99 -10.99 -12.55
CA PRO A 308 21.12 -9.54 -12.71
C PRO A 308 19.80 -8.73 -12.73
N ASP A 309 18.89 -8.89 -11.77
CA ASP A 309 17.71 -8.03 -11.63
C ASP A 309 18.12 -6.58 -11.33
N ASP A 310 17.66 -5.61 -12.13
CA ASP A 310 17.91 -4.20 -11.85
C ASP A 310 17.26 -3.75 -10.52
N ASN A 311 16.24 -4.45 -10.01
CA ASN A 311 15.66 -4.22 -8.68
C ASN A 311 16.36 -5.01 -7.56
N LEU A 312 17.52 -5.61 -7.79
CA LEU A 312 18.20 -6.47 -6.80
C LEU A 312 18.34 -5.80 -5.42
N ALA A 313 18.60 -4.49 -5.39
CA ALA A 313 18.75 -3.73 -4.15
C ALA A 313 17.41 -3.41 -3.45
N LEU A 314 16.28 -3.49 -4.16
CA LEU A 314 14.95 -3.08 -3.70
C LEU A 314 14.03 -4.24 -3.32
N GLY A 315 14.15 -5.38 -3.99
CA GLY A 315 13.23 -6.51 -3.82
C GLY A 315 12.67 -7.01 -5.15
N ALA A 316 12.06 -8.20 -5.12
CA ALA A 316 11.51 -8.86 -6.30
C ALA A 316 10.09 -8.37 -6.63
N LYS A 317 9.83 -8.20 -7.93
CA LYS A 317 8.49 -7.94 -8.48
C LYS A 317 7.74 -9.24 -8.73
N ILE A 318 6.46 -9.29 -8.35
CA ILE A 318 5.62 -10.48 -8.48
C ILE A 318 4.35 -10.11 -9.21
N TRP A 319 4.17 -10.67 -10.41
CA TRP A 319 3.04 -10.36 -11.27
C TRP A 319 2.19 -11.60 -11.49
N LEU A 320 0.89 -11.38 -11.67
CA LEU A 320 -0.01 -12.34 -12.28
C LEU A 320 -0.35 -11.85 -13.69
N VAL A 321 0.02 -12.63 -14.70
CA VAL A 321 -0.18 -12.28 -16.11
C VAL A 321 -0.93 -13.41 -16.83
N PRO A 322 -1.72 -13.14 -17.88
CA PRO A 322 -2.23 -14.18 -18.76
C PRO A 322 -1.10 -15.08 -19.23
N SER A 323 -1.29 -16.40 -19.15
CA SER A 323 -0.27 -17.38 -19.57
C SER A 323 0.08 -17.28 -21.06
N SER A 324 -0.76 -16.64 -21.87
CA SER A 324 -0.44 -16.31 -23.27
C SER A 324 0.69 -15.29 -23.42
N ASP A 325 0.93 -14.48 -22.38
CA ASP A 325 1.86 -13.36 -22.39
C ASP A 325 3.20 -13.73 -21.74
N TYR A 326 3.39 -14.99 -21.35
CA TYR A 326 4.61 -15.49 -20.75
C TYR A 326 5.21 -16.66 -21.55
N SER A 327 6.53 -16.69 -21.70
CA SER A 327 7.19 -17.57 -22.68
C SER A 327 7.31 -19.04 -22.29
N THR A 328 7.00 -19.39 -21.04
CA THR A 328 7.14 -20.75 -20.51
C THR A 328 5.89 -21.15 -19.74
N THR A 329 5.61 -22.44 -19.72
CA THR A 329 4.52 -23.06 -18.94
C THR A 329 5.06 -24.06 -17.91
N THR A 330 6.38 -24.09 -17.69
CA THR A 330 7.03 -25.00 -16.74
C THR A 330 7.42 -24.23 -15.48
N PRO A 331 6.72 -24.43 -14.34
CA PRO A 331 7.11 -23.86 -13.05
C PRO A 331 8.56 -24.16 -12.69
N GLY A 332 9.24 -23.19 -12.08
CA GLY A 332 10.68 -23.20 -11.79
C GLY A 332 11.58 -22.86 -12.98
N ALA A 333 11.06 -22.85 -14.21
CA ALA A 333 11.84 -22.44 -15.37
C ALA A 333 11.88 -20.91 -15.51
N SER A 334 13.01 -20.41 -16.00
CA SER A 334 13.11 -19.02 -16.40
C SER A 334 12.25 -18.74 -17.63
N GLY A 335 11.64 -17.56 -17.65
CA GLY A 335 10.79 -17.10 -18.73
C GLY A 335 10.88 -15.60 -18.92
N GLN A 336 10.15 -15.10 -19.90
CA GLN A 336 10.07 -13.68 -20.22
C GLN A 336 8.66 -13.32 -20.68
N MET A 337 8.29 -12.07 -20.48
CA MET A 337 7.08 -11.50 -21.06
C MET A 337 7.18 -11.46 -22.59
N THR A 338 6.10 -11.81 -23.27
CA THR A 338 6.00 -11.83 -24.74
C THR A 338 5.09 -10.74 -25.29
N ALA A 339 4.27 -10.14 -24.43
CA ALA A 339 3.33 -9.06 -24.74
C ALA A 339 3.14 -8.12 -23.55
N TRP A 340 2.60 -6.93 -23.79
CA TRP A 340 2.23 -5.96 -22.77
C TRP A 340 0.74 -5.64 -22.86
N ASN A 341 -0.04 -6.31 -22.01
CA ASN A 341 -1.49 -6.17 -21.86
C ASN A 341 -1.80 -5.84 -20.39
N SER A 342 -1.20 -4.77 -19.88
CA SER A 342 -1.25 -4.40 -18.46
C SER A 342 -2.64 -4.28 -17.84
N GLY A 343 -3.67 -3.99 -18.65
CA GLY A 343 -5.07 -3.99 -18.20
C GLY A 343 -5.59 -5.37 -17.75
N ASP A 344 -4.90 -6.45 -18.09
CA ASP A 344 -5.21 -7.82 -17.69
C ASP A 344 -4.23 -8.36 -16.62
N TYR A 345 -3.33 -7.53 -16.10
CA TYR A 345 -2.27 -7.95 -15.17
C TYR A 345 -2.62 -7.54 -13.74
N LEU A 346 -2.14 -8.32 -12.78
CA LEU A 346 -2.04 -7.88 -11.39
C LEU A 346 -0.56 -7.70 -11.04
N PHE A 347 -0.23 -6.57 -10.44
CA PHE A 347 1.12 -6.18 -10.05
C PHE A 347 1.25 -6.16 -8.53
N GLU A 348 2.47 -6.35 -8.02
CA GLU A 348 2.73 -6.27 -6.59
C GLU A 348 2.39 -4.87 -6.03
N THR A 349 1.79 -4.82 -4.83
CA THR A 349 1.61 -3.56 -4.06
C THR A 349 2.84 -3.20 -3.23
N TYR A 350 3.80 -4.11 -3.12
CA TYR A 350 5.13 -3.91 -2.53
C TYR A 350 6.08 -5.04 -2.98
N LEU A 351 7.39 -4.78 -2.98
CA LEU A 351 8.40 -5.77 -3.39
C LEU A 351 8.62 -6.84 -2.31
N ILE A 352 9.04 -8.04 -2.71
CA ILE A 352 9.22 -9.17 -1.79
C ILE A 352 10.65 -9.72 -1.75
N TRP A 353 10.94 -10.52 -0.72
CA TRP A 353 12.18 -11.27 -0.60
C TRP A 353 11.94 -12.74 -0.27
N HIS A 354 12.68 -13.61 -0.92
CA HIS A 354 12.76 -15.03 -0.63
C HIS A 354 14.23 -15.47 -0.64
N ASN A 355 14.68 -16.06 0.46
CA ASN A 355 16.01 -16.64 0.57
C ASN A 355 15.93 -18.15 0.34
N ASP A 356 16.47 -18.62 -0.77
CA ASP A 356 16.54 -20.02 -1.10
C ASP A 356 17.67 -20.67 -0.26
N LEU A 357 17.40 -21.81 0.38
CA LEU A 357 18.39 -22.47 1.24
C LEU A 357 19.36 -23.38 0.47
N ASP A 358 19.06 -23.67 -0.79
CA ASP A 358 19.88 -24.48 -1.67
C ASP A 358 20.79 -23.63 -2.59
N THR A 359 20.63 -22.30 -2.57
CA THR A 359 21.50 -21.33 -3.25
C THR A 359 22.74 -20.98 -2.38
N PRO A 360 23.95 -20.85 -2.97
CA PRO A 360 25.18 -20.64 -2.20
C PRO A 360 25.40 -19.25 -1.60
#